data_AF-A0A497EBZ7-F1
#
_entry.id   AF-A0A497EBZ7-F1
#
_cell.length_a   1.000
_cell.length_b   1.000
_cell.length_c   1.000
_cell.angle_alpha   90.00
_cell.angle_beta   90.00
_cell.angle_gamma   90.00
#
_symmetry.space_group_name_H-M   'P 1'
#
loop_
_entity.id
_entity.type
_entity.pdbx_description
1 polymer ?
#
loop_
_entity_poly.entity_id
_entity_poly.type
_entity_poly.pdbx_seq_one_letter_code
_entity_poly.pdbx_strand_id
1 'polypeptide(L)'
;MTTKKHHTALFILALAIIAACGGQAVATADQIPSSPDGTIRFVAEKIADGHPEVVWEALPPTYQKDINDLTHLFATKVDKEVWDKGFVVLRKTAVVLQDKKDLFLGSQMFAMAKDSQDEIAENWDTAALVLSSLVNSDLSNLKSLETINWGHFMATTGKELMDVAKKASAATEENAFENDFLAKVKGMGIEVLEKTDTTAKLKISAPDEEPEEVEMTKVEGRWVPTDMATDWDTEVAEMRTKLEEITPETIAEQKMQIMMMVGMAEAFVDQVAQANTSEELDQMLQGLLGGLLGGMGGPPPQMDAPTE
;
A
#
# COMPACT_ATOMS: atom_id res chain seq x y z
N MET A 1 2.94 26.31 14.27
CA MET A 1 2.57 25.18 15.16
C MET A 1 1.17 24.71 14.76
N THR A 2 1.04 23.98 13.65
CA THR A 2 -0.27 23.46 13.19
C THR A 2 -0.16 22.30 12.19
N THR A 3 1.04 21.80 11.90
CA THR A 3 1.24 20.69 10.94
C THR A 3 1.11 19.30 11.56
N LYS A 4 0.98 19.17 12.88
CA LYS A 4 0.81 17.86 13.54
C LYS A 4 -0.62 17.30 13.49
N LYS A 5 -1.65 18.13 13.28
CA LYS A 5 -3.06 17.66 13.34
C LYS A 5 -3.55 16.98 12.06
N HIS A 6 -3.00 17.34 10.91
CA HIS A 6 -3.33 16.70 9.63
C HIS A 6 -2.70 15.31 9.47
N HIS A 7 -1.76 14.93 10.33
CA HIS A 7 -1.22 13.58 10.31
C HIS A 7 -2.05 12.61 11.13
N THR A 8 -2.87 13.05 12.08
CA THR A 8 -3.58 12.14 12.99
C THR A 8 -4.93 11.66 12.43
N ALA A 9 -5.70 12.54 11.79
CA ALA A 9 -6.97 12.15 11.17
C ALA A 9 -6.76 11.40 9.83
N LEU A 10 -5.76 11.82 9.06
CA LEU A 10 -5.23 11.06 7.94
C LEU A 10 -4.49 9.80 8.40
N PHE A 11 -3.94 9.72 9.63
CA PHE A 11 -3.50 8.45 10.21
C PHE A 11 -4.67 7.54 10.54
N ILE A 12 -5.80 8.01 11.05
CA ILE A 12 -6.92 7.13 11.42
C ILE A 12 -7.61 6.53 10.18
N LEU A 13 -7.49 7.18 9.01
CA LEU A 13 -7.92 6.62 7.73
C LEU A 13 -6.78 5.95 6.91
N ALA A 14 -5.51 6.35 7.08
CA ALA A 14 -4.35 5.69 6.47
C ALA A 14 -3.81 4.50 7.30
N LEU A 15 -4.20 4.38 8.57
CA LEU A 15 -4.02 3.19 9.41
C LEU A 15 -4.94 2.05 8.94
N ALA A 16 -5.87 2.30 8.02
CA ALA A 16 -6.67 1.28 7.35
C ALA A 16 -5.96 0.63 6.14
N ILE A 17 -4.63 0.77 5.99
CA ILE A 17 -3.84 0.00 5.00
C ILE A 17 -3.05 -1.15 5.64
N ILE A 18 -2.89 -1.21 6.97
CA ILE A 18 -2.31 -2.37 7.65
C ILE A 18 -3.03 -2.57 8.98
N ALA A 19 -4.17 -3.23 8.95
CA ALA A 19 -4.58 -4.18 9.97
C ALA A 19 -5.87 -4.86 9.53
N ALA A 20 -5.77 -6.19 9.51
CA ALA A 20 -6.70 -7.12 10.13
C ALA A 20 -7.76 -7.86 9.33
N CYS A 21 -7.95 -9.14 9.69
CA CYS A 21 -8.19 -10.35 8.87
C CYS A 21 -9.41 -11.17 9.29
N GLY A 22 -9.83 -12.24 8.56
CA GLY A 22 -10.92 -13.20 8.95
C GLY A 22 -12.26 -13.51 8.17
N GLY A 23 -12.40 -13.57 6.83
CA GLY A 23 -13.71 -13.67 6.08
C GLY A 23 -14.83 -14.68 6.48
N GLN A 24 -16.12 -14.28 6.42
CA GLN A 24 -17.27 -14.96 5.77
C GLN A 24 -18.53 -14.08 5.48
N ALA A 25 -19.09 -14.24 4.26
CA ALA A 25 -20.24 -13.56 3.63
C ALA A 25 -20.03 -12.07 3.29
N VAL A 26 -19.97 -11.80 1.97
CA VAL A 26 -19.94 -10.46 1.36
C VAL A 26 -21.03 -9.61 2.01
N ALA A 27 -20.62 -8.60 2.77
CA ALA A 27 -21.56 -7.62 3.27
C ALA A 27 -22.09 -6.85 2.06
N THR A 28 -23.34 -7.06 1.68
CA THR A 28 -23.91 -6.15 0.67
C THR A 28 -23.98 -4.75 1.27
N ALA A 29 -23.88 -3.72 0.43
CA ALA A 29 -24.01 -2.31 0.82
C ALA A 29 -25.19 -2.02 1.78
N ASP A 30 -26.24 -2.86 1.71
CA ASP A 30 -27.46 -2.83 2.52
C ASP A 30 -27.29 -3.27 3.98
N GLN A 31 -26.15 -3.91 4.32
CA GLN A 31 -25.87 -4.41 5.67
C GLN A 31 -25.10 -3.42 6.54
N ILE A 32 -24.45 -2.42 5.94
CA ILE A 32 -23.71 -1.40 6.69
C ILE A 32 -24.72 -0.55 7.47
N PRO A 33 -24.60 -0.46 8.81
CA PRO A 33 -25.53 0.31 9.63
C PRO A 33 -25.57 1.79 9.23
N SER A 34 -26.76 2.38 9.27
CA SER A 34 -26.97 3.78 8.91
C SER A 34 -26.63 4.78 10.02
N SER A 35 -26.27 4.30 11.21
CA SER A 35 -25.75 5.11 12.32
C SER A 35 -24.21 5.19 12.25
N PRO A 36 -23.61 6.32 12.64
CA PRO A 36 -22.16 6.53 12.54
C PRO A 36 -21.37 5.55 13.42
N ASP A 37 -21.83 5.33 14.65
CA ASP A 37 -21.29 4.34 15.59
C ASP A 37 -21.41 2.90 15.05
N GLY A 38 -22.54 2.59 14.42
CA GLY A 38 -22.78 1.30 13.79
C GLY A 38 -21.88 1.08 12.57
N THR A 39 -21.64 2.11 11.76
CA THR A 39 -20.71 2.03 10.61
C THR A 39 -19.29 1.72 11.09
N ILE A 40 -18.75 2.46 12.07
CA ILE A 40 -17.40 2.21 12.60
C ILE A 40 -17.28 0.80 13.16
N ARG A 41 -18.23 0.40 14.00
CA ARG A 41 -18.24 -0.93 14.59
C ARG A 41 -18.26 -2.02 13.52
N PHE A 42 -19.17 -1.88 12.55
CA PHE A 42 -19.32 -2.84 11.47
C PHE A 42 -18.05 -2.98 10.63
N VAL A 43 -17.42 -1.86 10.25
CA VAL A 43 -16.18 -1.88 9.47
C VAL A 43 -15.05 -2.54 10.27
N ALA A 44 -14.86 -2.15 11.54
CA ALA A 44 -13.82 -2.74 12.39
C ALA A 44 -14.02 -4.25 12.60
N GLU A 45 -15.26 -4.66 12.88
CA GLU A 45 -15.62 -6.08 13.04
C GLU A 45 -15.47 -6.84 11.74
N LYS A 46 -15.84 -6.29 10.58
CA LYS A 46 -15.67 -6.96 9.29
C LYS A 46 -14.23 -7.02 8.82
N ILE A 47 -13.40 -6.06 9.20
CA ILE A 47 -11.95 -6.13 9.00
C ILE A 47 -11.37 -7.22 9.92
N ALA A 48 -11.69 -7.24 11.22
CA ALA A 48 -11.39 -8.35 12.15
C ALA A 48 -12.01 -9.70 11.75
N ASP A 49 -13.02 -9.60 10.90
CA ASP A 49 -13.76 -10.48 10.03
C ASP A 49 -13.16 -10.76 8.64
N GLY A 50 -11.98 -10.25 8.28
CA GLY A 50 -11.29 -10.45 6.98
C GLY A 50 -12.03 -10.17 5.73
N HIS A 51 -12.85 -9.15 5.81
CA HIS A 51 -13.55 -8.56 4.70
C HIS A 51 -12.98 -7.18 4.44
N PRO A 52 -11.77 -7.07 3.87
CA PRO A 52 -11.21 -5.76 3.53
C PRO A 52 -12.12 -4.98 2.56
N GLU A 53 -12.89 -5.68 1.73
CA GLU A 53 -13.85 -5.08 0.80
C GLU A 53 -14.87 -4.18 1.50
N VAL A 54 -15.12 -4.39 2.80
CA VAL A 54 -16.04 -3.56 3.58
C VAL A 54 -15.60 -2.09 3.60
N VAL A 55 -14.30 -1.83 3.54
CA VAL A 55 -13.74 -0.46 3.48
C VAL A 55 -14.18 0.21 2.19
N TRP A 56 -14.08 -0.49 1.06
CA TRP A 56 -14.56 -0.01 -0.23
C TRP A 56 -16.07 0.19 -0.21
N GLU A 57 -16.82 -0.78 0.29
CA GLU A 57 -18.28 -0.75 0.35
C GLU A 57 -18.83 0.37 1.24
N ALA A 58 -18.11 0.73 2.30
CA ALA A 58 -18.45 1.82 3.20
C ALA A 58 -18.30 3.21 2.57
N LEU A 59 -17.54 3.35 1.48
CA LEU A 59 -17.38 4.62 0.79
C LEU A 59 -18.69 5.09 0.14
N PRO A 60 -18.93 6.41 0.08
CA PRO A 60 -19.97 7.00 -0.76
C PRO A 60 -19.83 6.55 -2.23
N PRO A 61 -20.94 6.32 -2.94
CA PRO A 61 -20.91 5.94 -4.36
C PRO A 61 -20.08 6.89 -5.25
N THR A 62 -20.13 8.20 -4.99
CA THR A 62 -19.32 9.17 -5.74
C THR A 62 -17.83 8.99 -5.46
N TYR A 63 -17.44 8.65 -4.22
CA TYR A 63 -16.03 8.43 -3.87
C TYR A 63 -15.48 7.16 -4.53
N GLN A 64 -16.26 6.08 -4.53
CA GLN A 64 -15.93 4.87 -5.29
C GLN A 64 -15.75 5.18 -6.77
N LYS A 65 -16.65 5.98 -7.35
CA LYS A 65 -16.55 6.40 -8.75
C LYS A 65 -15.29 7.22 -9.01
N ASP A 66 -14.95 8.17 -8.15
CA ASP A 66 -13.75 9.00 -8.31
C ASP A 66 -12.47 8.17 -8.29
N ILE A 67 -12.34 7.22 -7.35
CA ILE A 67 -11.19 6.30 -7.29
C ILE A 67 -11.09 5.47 -8.58
N ASN A 68 -12.21 4.93 -9.06
CA ASN A 68 -12.25 4.18 -10.32
C ASN A 68 -11.82 5.06 -11.50
N ASP A 69 -12.40 6.27 -11.62
CA ASP A 69 -12.10 7.19 -12.72
C ASP A 69 -10.63 7.64 -12.71
N LEU A 70 -10.06 7.89 -11.53
CA LEU A 70 -8.63 8.21 -11.39
C LEU A 70 -7.75 7.02 -11.79
N THR A 71 -8.13 5.80 -11.40
CA THR A 71 -7.38 4.60 -11.76
C THR A 71 -7.45 4.33 -13.26
N HIS A 72 -8.63 4.46 -13.86
CA HIS A 72 -8.81 4.33 -15.30
C HIS A 72 -8.05 5.42 -16.05
N LEU A 73 -8.09 6.67 -15.59
CA LEU A 73 -7.30 7.75 -16.16
C LEU A 73 -5.81 7.40 -16.11
N PHE A 74 -5.30 7.00 -14.95
CA PHE A 74 -3.91 6.54 -14.81
C PHE A 74 -3.56 5.44 -15.82
N ALA A 75 -4.42 4.42 -15.99
CA ALA A 75 -4.17 3.34 -16.94
C ALA A 75 -4.00 3.86 -18.39
N THR A 76 -4.74 4.90 -18.79
CA THR A 76 -4.58 5.55 -20.11
C THR A 76 -3.27 6.34 -20.26
N LYS A 77 -2.63 6.70 -19.15
CA LYS A 77 -1.41 7.50 -19.08
C LYS A 77 -0.15 6.66 -18.94
N VAL A 78 -0.25 5.34 -18.87
CA VAL A 78 0.90 4.45 -18.72
C VAL A 78 1.22 3.80 -20.06
N ASP A 79 2.50 3.80 -20.45
CA ASP A 79 2.95 3.02 -21.60
C ASP A 79 2.89 1.52 -21.28
N LYS A 80 2.16 0.78 -22.10
CA LYS A 80 1.92 -0.66 -21.90
C LYS A 80 3.21 -1.47 -21.83
N GLU A 81 4.20 -1.16 -22.66
CA GLU A 81 5.44 -1.92 -22.70
C GLU A 81 6.24 -1.70 -21.42
N VAL A 82 6.32 -0.45 -20.95
CA VAL A 82 6.94 -0.11 -19.67
C VAL A 82 6.25 -0.85 -18.51
N TRP A 83 4.92 -0.84 -18.47
CA TRP A 83 4.14 -1.54 -17.45
C TRP A 83 4.40 -3.04 -17.44
N ASP A 84 4.20 -3.69 -18.59
CA ASP A 84 4.36 -5.13 -18.74
C ASP A 84 5.77 -5.57 -18.35
N LYS A 85 6.79 -4.83 -18.81
CA LYS A 85 8.19 -5.13 -18.53
C LYS A 85 8.54 -4.89 -17.07
N GLY A 86 8.01 -3.83 -16.46
CA GLY A 86 8.12 -3.61 -15.01
C GLY A 86 7.60 -4.81 -14.22
N PHE A 87 6.39 -5.30 -14.53
CA PHE A 87 5.84 -6.47 -13.85
C PHE A 87 6.53 -7.79 -14.17
N VAL A 88 7.17 -7.94 -15.34
CA VAL A 88 8.07 -9.08 -15.58
C VAL A 88 9.25 -9.05 -14.60
N VAL A 89 9.90 -7.90 -14.43
CA VAL A 89 11.04 -7.75 -13.50
C VAL A 89 10.59 -7.98 -12.06
N LEU A 90 9.46 -7.42 -11.64
CA LEU A 90 8.92 -7.61 -10.29
C LEU A 90 8.58 -9.08 -10.02
N ARG A 91 7.98 -9.80 -10.97
CA ARG A 91 7.73 -11.24 -10.84
C ARG A 91 9.00 -12.06 -10.71
N LYS A 92 10.00 -11.79 -11.55
CA LYS A 92 11.33 -12.43 -11.42
C LYS A 92 11.96 -12.13 -10.06
N THR A 93 11.83 -10.90 -9.58
CA THR A 93 12.32 -10.48 -8.26
C THR A 93 11.63 -11.25 -7.14
N ALA A 94 10.30 -11.39 -7.18
CA ALA A 94 9.56 -12.19 -6.21
C ALA A 94 10.05 -13.64 -6.16
N VAL A 95 10.26 -14.27 -7.32
CA VAL A 95 10.80 -15.63 -7.42
C VAL A 95 12.22 -15.71 -6.84
N VAL A 96 13.09 -14.76 -7.18
CA VAL A 96 14.46 -14.72 -6.66
C VAL A 96 14.49 -14.56 -5.14
N LEU A 97 13.67 -13.68 -4.57
CA LEU A 97 13.58 -13.48 -3.13
C LEU A 97 13.12 -14.76 -2.42
N GLN A 98 12.18 -15.51 -3.01
CA GLN A 98 11.71 -16.79 -2.47
C GLN A 98 12.78 -17.88 -2.58
N ASP A 99 13.32 -18.10 -3.77
CA ASP A 99 14.22 -19.23 -4.07
C ASP A 99 15.63 -19.05 -3.49
N LYS A 100 16.07 -17.81 -3.31
CA LYS A 100 17.44 -17.47 -2.89
C LYS A 100 17.53 -16.89 -1.48
N LYS A 101 16.50 -17.04 -0.66
CA LYS A 101 16.46 -16.58 0.75
C LYS A 101 17.77 -16.85 1.49
N ASP A 102 18.24 -18.10 1.48
CA ASP A 102 19.44 -18.49 2.22
C ASP A 102 20.69 -17.75 1.74
N LEU A 103 20.78 -17.43 0.44
CA LEU A 103 21.91 -16.66 -0.09
C LEU A 103 21.88 -15.22 0.45
N PHE A 104 20.70 -14.59 0.45
CA PHE A 104 20.52 -13.24 0.97
C PHE A 104 20.76 -13.16 2.48
N LEU A 105 20.19 -14.08 3.26
CA LEU A 105 20.41 -14.13 4.71
C LEU A 105 21.85 -14.52 5.09
N GLY A 106 22.58 -15.18 4.19
CA GLY A 106 24.00 -15.47 4.34
C GLY A 106 24.95 -14.38 3.83
N SER A 107 24.43 -13.30 3.23
CA SER A 107 25.23 -12.26 2.59
C SER A 107 25.91 -11.32 3.58
N GLN A 108 27.06 -10.76 3.19
CA GLN A 108 27.74 -9.71 3.95
C GLN A 108 26.86 -8.45 4.04
N MET A 109 26.09 -8.15 3.00
CA MET A 109 25.13 -7.02 3.04
C MET A 109 24.09 -7.19 4.15
N PHE A 110 23.54 -8.41 4.31
CA PHE A 110 22.64 -8.71 5.42
C PHE A 110 23.34 -8.58 6.77
N ALA A 111 24.60 -9.01 6.87
CA ALA A 111 25.41 -8.81 8.09
C ALA A 111 25.62 -7.33 8.46
N MET A 112 25.54 -6.40 7.49
CA MET A 112 25.62 -4.97 7.77
C MET A 112 24.31 -4.40 8.34
N ALA A 113 23.18 -5.09 8.20
CA ALA A 113 21.88 -4.67 8.71
C ALA A 113 21.71 -4.86 10.22
N LYS A 114 22.74 -5.36 10.93
CA LYS A 114 22.86 -5.57 12.39
C LYS A 114 21.57 -5.53 13.21
N ASP A 115 21.07 -4.32 13.47
CA ASP A 115 19.95 -4.08 14.38
C ASP A 115 18.60 -4.60 13.85
N SER A 116 18.50 -4.92 12.55
CA SER A 116 17.28 -5.41 11.87
C SER A 116 17.42 -6.82 11.31
N GLN A 117 18.52 -7.54 11.59
CA GLN A 117 18.75 -8.85 10.98
C GLN A 117 17.68 -9.86 11.36
N ASP A 118 17.37 -9.97 12.65
CA ASP A 118 16.38 -10.93 13.15
C ASP A 118 14.99 -10.61 12.58
N GLU A 119 14.59 -9.33 12.60
CA GLU A 119 13.32 -8.87 12.03
C GLU A 119 13.21 -9.17 10.52
N ILE A 120 14.27 -8.92 9.75
CA ILE A 120 14.29 -9.19 8.31
C ILE A 120 14.22 -10.70 8.06
N ALA A 121 14.97 -11.51 8.82
CA ALA A 121 14.98 -12.96 8.65
C ALA A 121 13.62 -13.58 8.99
N GLU A 122 13.00 -13.13 10.09
CA GLU A 122 11.68 -13.57 10.54
C GLU A 122 10.58 -13.21 9.53
N ASN A 123 10.65 -12.00 8.94
CA ASN A 123 9.62 -11.50 8.03
C ASN A 123 9.91 -11.73 6.54
N TRP A 124 11.04 -12.37 6.20
CA TRP A 124 11.47 -12.54 4.80
C TRP A 124 10.41 -13.22 3.94
N ASP A 125 9.88 -14.36 4.40
CA ASP A 125 8.91 -15.14 3.64
C ASP A 125 7.60 -14.36 3.47
N THR A 126 7.19 -13.64 4.52
CA THR A 126 6.03 -12.75 4.49
C THR A 126 6.21 -11.65 3.45
N ALA A 127 7.36 -10.96 3.44
CA ALA A 127 7.64 -9.89 2.48
C ALA A 127 7.67 -10.42 1.04
N ALA A 128 8.29 -11.57 0.82
CA ALA A 128 8.35 -12.21 -0.49
C ALA A 128 6.95 -12.67 -0.96
N LEU A 129 6.11 -13.17 -0.05
CA LEU A 129 4.72 -13.53 -0.34
C LEU A 129 3.87 -12.31 -0.67
N VAL A 130 3.98 -11.21 0.10
CA VAL A 130 3.27 -9.96 -0.20
C VAL A 130 3.60 -9.45 -1.61
N LEU A 131 4.90 -9.40 -1.95
CA LEU A 131 5.30 -9.03 -3.30
C LEU A 131 4.71 -9.99 -4.34
N SER A 132 4.79 -11.30 -4.10
CA SER A 132 4.25 -12.33 -5.00
C SER A 132 2.73 -12.17 -5.22
N SER A 133 1.95 -11.95 -4.17
CA SER A 133 0.50 -11.74 -4.28
C SER A 133 0.18 -10.49 -5.10
N LEU A 134 0.92 -9.40 -4.91
CA LEU A 134 0.72 -8.16 -5.69
C LEU A 134 1.06 -8.33 -7.17
N VAL A 135 2.19 -8.94 -7.49
CA VAL A 135 2.64 -9.09 -8.90
C VAL A 135 1.86 -10.13 -9.69
N ASN A 136 1.07 -10.97 -9.01
CA ASN A 136 0.16 -11.94 -9.61
C ASN A 136 -1.31 -11.49 -9.54
N SER A 137 -1.58 -10.27 -9.05
CA SER A 137 -2.93 -9.70 -8.96
C SER A 137 -3.36 -9.00 -10.25
N ASP A 138 -4.61 -8.54 -10.28
CA ASP A 138 -5.14 -7.71 -11.38
C ASP A 138 -4.33 -6.43 -11.62
N LEU A 139 -3.60 -5.92 -10.62
CA LEU A 139 -2.72 -4.76 -10.79
C LEU A 139 -1.61 -5.02 -11.82
N SER A 140 -1.16 -6.27 -11.98
CA SER A 140 -0.05 -6.56 -12.89
C SER A 140 -0.40 -6.40 -14.37
N ASN A 141 -1.67 -6.21 -14.70
CA ASN A 141 -2.15 -6.15 -16.06
C ASN A 141 -2.79 -4.79 -16.33
N LEU A 142 -2.19 -4.02 -17.25
CA LEU A 142 -2.69 -2.68 -17.57
C LEU A 142 -4.14 -2.70 -18.06
N LYS A 143 -4.55 -3.74 -18.80
CA LYS A 143 -5.93 -3.89 -19.25
C LYS A 143 -6.90 -4.17 -18.09
N SER A 144 -6.45 -4.89 -17.07
CA SER A 144 -7.23 -5.06 -15.85
C SER A 144 -7.38 -3.74 -15.12
N LEU A 145 -6.34 -2.89 -15.07
CA LEU A 145 -6.42 -1.55 -14.48
C LEU A 145 -7.42 -0.62 -15.17
N GLU A 146 -7.58 -0.71 -16.50
CA GLU A 146 -8.57 0.07 -17.25
C GLU A 146 -10.03 -0.22 -16.85
N THR A 147 -10.28 -1.34 -16.17
CA THR A 147 -11.62 -1.80 -15.79
C THR A 147 -11.66 -2.35 -14.36
N ILE A 148 -10.69 -1.95 -13.53
CA ILE A 148 -10.50 -2.59 -12.23
C ILE A 148 -11.71 -2.37 -11.34
N ASN A 149 -12.07 -3.42 -10.62
CA ASN A 149 -13.08 -3.35 -9.57
C ASN A 149 -12.34 -3.43 -8.22
N TRP A 150 -12.18 -2.30 -7.56
CA TRP A 150 -11.48 -2.23 -6.27
C TRP A 150 -12.15 -3.05 -5.17
N GLY A 151 -13.49 -3.16 -5.17
CA GLY A 151 -14.19 -4.06 -4.25
C GLY A 151 -13.81 -5.52 -4.47
N HIS A 152 -13.73 -5.98 -5.73
CA HIS A 152 -13.27 -7.33 -6.06
C HIS A 152 -11.79 -7.54 -5.73
N PHE A 153 -10.94 -6.56 -6.03
CA PHE A 153 -9.52 -6.61 -5.70
C PHE A 153 -9.30 -6.76 -4.19
N MET A 154 -10.01 -5.98 -3.38
CA MET A 154 -9.96 -6.07 -1.92
C MET A 154 -10.45 -7.44 -1.45
N ALA A 155 -11.61 -7.91 -1.93
CA ALA A 155 -12.16 -9.22 -1.57
C ALA A 155 -11.29 -10.43 -1.96
N THR A 156 -10.36 -10.25 -2.91
CA THR A 156 -9.47 -11.30 -3.41
C THR A 156 -8.04 -11.08 -2.94
N THR A 157 -7.30 -10.21 -3.63
CA THR A 157 -5.88 -9.91 -3.35
C THR A 157 -5.73 -9.27 -1.97
N GLY A 158 -6.60 -8.31 -1.61
CA GLY A 158 -6.58 -7.70 -0.28
C GLY A 158 -6.74 -8.73 0.83
N LYS A 159 -7.70 -9.65 0.68
CA LYS A 159 -7.93 -10.75 1.61
C LYS A 159 -6.72 -11.68 1.71
N GLU A 160 -6.09 -12.03 0.59
CA GLU A 160 -4.87 -12.84 0.57
C GLU A 160 -3.74 -12.17 1.37
N LEU A 161 -3.52 -10.87 1.14
CA LEU A 161 -2.51 -10.09 1.87
C LEU A 161 -2.79 -10.05 3.38
N MET A 162 -4.04 -9.93 3.79
CA MET A 162 -4.41 -10.01 5.20
C MET A 162 -4.19 -11.41 5.78
N ASP A 163 -4.49 -12.47 5.03
CA ASP A 163 -4.23 -13.84 5.48
C ASP A 163 -2.73 -14.08 5.64
N VAL A 164 -1.89 -13.49 4.78
CA VAL A 164 -0.43 -13.48 4.92
C VAL A 164 -0.01 -12.74 6.20
N ALA A 165 -0.50 -11.52 6.41
CA ALA A 165 -0.20 -10.73 7.62
C ALA A 165 -0.64 -11.44 8.91
N LYS A 166 -1.82 -12.09 8.92
CA LYS A 166 -2.31 -12.90 10.04
C LYS A 166 -1.35 -14.02 10.38
N LYS A 167 -0.94 -14.79 9.37
CA LYS A 167 -0.04 -15.93 9.54
C LYS A 167 1.33 -15.48 10.03
N ALA A 168 1.85 -14.38 9.49
CA ALA A 168 3.09 -13.77 9.92
C ALA A 168 3.02 -13.37 11.38
N SER A 169 1.97 -12.66 11.78
CA SER A 169 1.76 -12.26 13.18
C SER A 169 1.63 -13.47 14.11
N ALA A 170 0.85 -14.49 13.73
CA ALA A 170 0.70 -15.70 14.53
C ALA A 170 1.99 -16.54 14.68
N ALA A 171 3.01 -16.28 13.85
CA ALA A 171 4.32 -16.91 13.97
C ALA A 171 5.25 -16.19 14.97
N THR A 172 4.91 -14.97 15.41
CA THR A 172 5.67 -14.23 16.43
C THR A 172 5.11 -14.52 17.83
N GLU A 173 5.96 -14.36 18.86
CA GLU A 173 5.52 -14.50 20.25
C GLU A 173 4.46 -13.48 20.65
N GLU A 174 4.54 -12.26 20.09
CA GLU A 174 3.61 -11.18 20.36
C GLU A 174 2.22 -11.46 19.78
N ASN A 175 2.15 -12.08 18.60
CA ASN A 175 0.91 -12.29 17.85
C ASN A 175 0.01 -11.05 17.89
N ALA A 176 0.58 -9.90 17.51
CA ALA A 176 -0.06 -8.58 17.54
C ALA A 176 -1.45 -8.57 16.87
N PHE A 177 -1.68 -9.41 15.86
CA PHE A 177 -2.98 -9.55 15.25
C PHE A 177 -4.06 -10.03 16.24
N GLU A 178 -3.81 -11.11 16.98
CA GLU A 178 -4.79 -11.63 17.95
C GLU A 178 -4.77 -10.85 19.27
N ASN A 179 -3.57 -10.61 19.80
CA ASN A 179 -3.38 -10.10 21.16
C ASN A 179 -3.55 -8.58 21.28
N ASP A 180 -3.32 -7.84 20.19
CA ASP A 180 -3.49 -6.38 20.17
C ASP A 180 -4.70 -6.01 19.31
N PHE A 181 -4.62 -6.21 17.99
CA PHE A 181 -5.67 -5.74 17.08
C PHE A 181 -7.05 -6.35 17.38
N LEU A 182 -7.17 -7.68 17.43
CA LEU A 182 -8.46 -8.33 17.66
C LEU A 182 -8.98 -8.06 19.08
N ALA A 183 -8.07 -7.99 20.07
CA ALA A 183 -8.43 -7.59 21.42
C ALA A 183 -9.02 -6.18 21.44
N LYS A 184 -8.43 -5.24 20.68
CA LYS A 184 -8.91 -3.87 20.55
C LYS A 184 -10.27 -3.77 19.89
N VAL A 185 -10.48 -4.48 18.78
CA VAL A 185 -11.80 -4.51 18.12
C VAL A 185 -12.87 -5.10 19.05
N LYS A 186 -12.57 -6.21 19.74
CA LYS A 186 -13.50 -6.84 20.71
C LYS A 186 -13.81 -5.91 21.89
N GLY A 187 -12.81 -5.15 22.36
CA GLY A 187 -12.91 -4.22 23.48
C GLY A 187 -13.38 -2.82 23.11
N MET A 188 -13.64 -2.55 21.83
CA MET A 188 -13.92 -1.19 21.34
C MET A 188 -15.24 -0.64 21.90
N GLY A 189 -15.14 0.46 22.64
CA GLY A 189 -16.26 1.27 23.09
C GLY A 189 -16.46 2.47 22.16
N ILE A 190 -17.72 2.72 21.75
CA ILE A 190 -18.07 3.89 20.94
C ILE A 190 -19.21 4.62 21.65
N GLU A 191 -18.96 5.88 22.04
CA GLU A 191 -19.94 6.78 22.63
C GLU A 191 -20.31 7.87 21.63
N VAL A 192 -21.60 8.05 21.37
CA VAL A 192 -22.09 9.14 20.52
C VAL A 192 -22.20 10.39 21.38
N LEU A 193 -21.28 11.34 21.21
CA LEU A 193 -21.27 12.61 21.96
C LEU A 193 -22.30 13.59 21.38
N GLU A 194 -22.29 13.74 20.06
CA GLU A 194 -23.20 14.61 19.32
C GLU A 194 -23.65 13.93 18.04
N LYS A 195 -24.90 14.15 17.61
CA LYS A 195 -25.42 13.59 16.37
C LYS A 195 -26.53 14.46 15.79
N THR A 196 -26.40 14.73 14.50
CA THR A 196 -27.44 15.28 13.63
C THR A 196 -27.77 14.26 12.53
N ASP A 197 -28.59 14.65 11.55
CA ASP A 197 -28.88 13.80 10.40
C ASP A 197 -27.67 13.63 9.47
N THR A 198 -26.74 14.59 9.45
CA THR A 198 -25.62 14.65 8.51
C THR A 198 -24.24 14.74 9.16
N THR A 199 -24.16 14.97 10.46
CA THR A 199 -22.89 15.04 11.21
C THR A 199 -22.98 14.27 12.51
N ALA A 200 -21.86 13.76 13.00
CA ALA A 200 -21.76 13.14 14.31
C ALA A 200 -20.38 13.36 14.90
N LYS A 201 -20.34 13.42 16.23
CA LYS A 201 -19.10 13.40 17.01
C LYS A 201 -19.14 12.17 17.91
N LEU A 202 -18.16 11.30 17.73
CA LEU A 202 -18.03 10.05 18.45
C LEU A 202 -16.81 10.11 19.35
N LYS A 203 -16.86 9.43 20.49
CA LYS A 203 -15.69 9.10 21.29
C LYS A 203 -15.45 7.60 21.19
N ILE A 204 -14.30 7.23 20.66
CA ILE A 204 -13.88 5.85 20.46
C ILE A 204 -12.86 5.53 21.55
N SER A 205 -12.97 4.33 22.11
CA SER A 205 -12.05 3.82 23.13
C SER A 205 -11.68 2.39 22.79
N ALA A 206 -10.43 2.03 23.02
CA ALA A 206 -9.92 0.68 22.88
C ALA A 206 -9.09 0.33 24.14
N PRO A 207 -8.95 -0.97 24.47
CA PRO A 207 -7.99 -1.46 25.45
C PRO A 207 -6.62 -0.80 25.29
N ASP A 208 -6.07 -0.31 26.40
CA ASP A 208 -4.72 0.27 26.51
C ASP A 208 -4.46 1.51 25.62
N GLU A 209 -5.50 2.15 25.10
CA GLU A 209 -5.43 3.39 24.31
C GLU A 209 -6.21 4.54 24.96
N GLU A 210 -5.72 5.77 24.78
CA GLU A 210 -6.48 6.95 25.19
C GLU A 210 -7.71 7.11 24.27
N PRO A 211 -8.89 7.39 24.81
CA PRO A 211 -10.06 7.60 23.98
C PRO A 211 -9.89 8.79 23.03
N GLU A 212 -10.27 8.61 21.77
CA GLU A 212 -10.17 9.63 20.74
C GLU A 212 -11.56 10.11 20.30
N GLU A 213 -11.66 11.40 20.01
CA GLU A 213 -12.88 11.98 19.42
C GLU A 213 -12.77 12.00 17.90
N VAL A 214 -13.73 11.39 17.22
CA VAL A 214 -13.82 11.33 15.76
C VAL A 214 -15.06 12.06 15.30
N GLU A 215 -14.87 13.00 14.40
CA GLU A 215 -15.96 13.69 13.69
C GLU A 215 -16.29 12.93 12.41
N MET A 216 -17.57 12.70 12.17
CA MET A 216 -18.08 12.03 10.99
C MET A 216 -19.10 12.89 10.24
N THR A 217 -19.06 12.81 8.93
CA THR A 217 -20.01 13.44 8.02
C THR A 217 -20.72 12.38 7.18
N LYS A 218 -22.02 12.54 6.99
CA LYS A 218 -22.82 11.67 6.12
C LYS A 218 -22.81 12.18 4.69
N VAL A 219 -22.20 11.42 3.79
CA VAL A 219 -22.12 11.71 2.35
C VAL A 219 -22.84 10.60 1.60
N GLU A 220 -23.88 10.95 0.84
CA GLU A 220 -24.67 9.99 0.04
C GLU A 220 -25.20 8.77 0.83
N GLY A 221 -25.52 8.98 2.11
CA GLY A 221 -26.02 7.94 3.00
C GLY A 221 -24.94 7.13 3.73
N ARG A 222 -23.65 7.37 3.46
CA ARG A 222 -22.50 6.74 4.12
C ARG A 222 -21.84 7.68 5.12
N TRP A 223 -21.42 7.16 6.26
CA TRP A 223 -20.65 7.91 7.24
C TRP A 223 -19.17 7.77 6.95
N VAL A 224 -18.49 8.90 6.76
CA VAL A 224 -17.04 9.00 6.57
C VAL A 224 -16.46 9.99 7.57
N PRO A 225 -15.16 9.93 7.88
CA PRO A 225 -14.50 10.98 8.65
C PRO A 225 -14.75 12.37 8.05
N THR A 226 -14.95 13.37 8.90
CA THR A 226 -15.29 14.73 8.45
C THR A 226 -14.16 15.40 7.67
N ASP A 227 -12.91 15.12 8.01
CA ASP A 227 -11.73 15.58 7.26
C ASP A 227 -11.72 15.00 5.84
N MET A 228 -11.93 13.68 5.70
CA MET A 228 -12.09 13.04 4.40
C MET A 228 -13.21 13.72 3.59
N ALA A 229 -14.38 13.93 4.19
CA ALA A 229 -15.50 14.57 3.50
C ALA A 229 -15.20 16.00 3.05
N THR A 230 -14.37 16.72 3.80
CA THR A 230 -14.04 18.13 3.55
C THR A 230 -13.01 18.25 2.43
N ASP A 231 -12.00 17.38 2.44
CA ASP A 231 -10.84 17.50 1.56
C ASP A 231 -10.99 16.67 0.26
N TRP A 232 -11.94 15.72 0.21
CA TRP A 232 -12.11 14.78 -0.90
C TRP A 232 -12.09 15.42 -2.29
N ASP A 233 -12.98 16.39 -2.52
CA ASP A 233 -13.12 17.02 -3.85
C ASP A 233 -11.83 17.73 -4.28
N THR A 234 -11.12 18.33 -3.32
CA THR A 234 -9.84 19.00 -3.57
C THR A 234 -8.75 17.99 -3.92
N GLU A 235 -8.62 16.92 -3.12
CA GLU A 235 -7.61 15.90 -3.35
C GLU A 235 -7.83 15.14 -4.66
N VAL A 236 -9.09 14.80 -4.99
CA VAL A 236 -9.45 14.16 -6.27
C VAL A 236 -9.15 15.08 -7.44
N ALA A 237 -9.47 16.37 -7.34
CA ALA A 237 -9.17 17.34 -8.39
C ALA A 237 -7.65 17.48 -8.59
N GLU A 238 -6.87 17.61 -7.51
CA GLU A 238 -5.42 17.68 -7.59
C GLU A 238 -4.80 16.42 -8.20
N MET A 239 -5.28 15.23 -7.79
CA MET A 239 -4.82 13.95 -8.35
C MET A 239 -5.11 13.88 -9.85
N ARG A 240 -6.32 14.30 -10.25
CA ARG A 240 -6.73 14.35 -11.65
C ARG A 240 -5.83 15.28 -12.46
N THR A 241 -5.56 16.49 -11.96
CA THR A 241 -4.65 17.43 -12.63
C THR A 241 -3.26 16.84 -12.80
N LYS A 242 -2.68 16.23 -11.75
CA LYS A 242 -1.36 15.57 -11.84
C LYS A 242 -1.34 14.44 -12.88
N LEU A 243 -2.40 13.65 -12.99
CA LEU A 243 -2.51 12.61 -14.01
C LEU A 243 -2.68 13.19 -15.43
N GLU A 244 -3.38 14.31 -15.56
CA GLU A 244 -3.58 14.99 -16.85
C GLU A 244 -2.29 15.63 -17.37
N GLU A 245 -1.42 16.11 -16.48
CA GLU A 245 -0.07 16.60 -16.79
C GLU A 245 0.85 15.52 -17.37
N ILE A 246 0.54 14.23 -17.16
CA ILE A 246 1.23 13.15 -17.83
C ILE A 246 0.78 13.15 -19.30
N THR A 247 1.68 13.59 -20.17
CA THR A 247 1.45 13.66 -21.62
C THR A 247 2.09 12.47 -22.34
N PRO A 248 1.53 12.03 -23.48
CA PRO A 248 2.18 11.04 -24.36
C PRO A 248 3.61 11.44 -24.73
N GLU A 249 3.86 12.73 -24.92
CA GLU A 249 5.19 13.26 -25.23
C GLU A 249 6.17 13.03 -24.07
N THR A 250 5.79 13.38 -22.84
CA THR A 250 6.63 13.14 -21.64
C THR A 250 6.90 11.64 -21.43
N ILE A 251 5.89 10.79 -21.62
CA ILE A 251 6.07 9.34 -21.54
C ILE A 251 7.04 8.86 -22.62
N ALA A 252 6.89 9.31 -23.87
CA ALA A 252 7.73 8.88 -24.98
C ALA A 252 9.18 9.34 -24.81
N GLU A 253 9.40 10.57 -24.34
CA GLU A 253 10.73 11.10 -24.02
C GLU A 253 11.42 10.27 -22.93
N GLN A 254 10.68 9.91 -21.88
CA GLN A 254 11.21 9.14 -20.76
C GLN A 254 11.28 7.64 -21.03
N LYS A 255 10.49 7.11 -21.98
CA LYS A 255 10.36 5.68 -22.24
C LYS A 255 11.71 5.03 -22.52
N MET A 256 12.57 5.66 -23.32
CA MET A 256 13.89 5.09 -23.62
C MET A 256 14.75 4.94 -22.35
N GLN A 257 14.75 5.96 -21.48
CA GLN A 257 15.47 5.93 -20.22
C GLN A 257 14.88 4.90 -19.25
N ILE A 258 13.55 4.85 -19.13
CA ILE A 258 12.85 3.88 -18.28
C ILE A 258 13.14 2.45 -18.77
N MET A 259 13.03 2.20 -20.07
CA MET A 259 13.30 0.88 -20.64
C MET A 259 14.76 0.45 -20.49
N MET A 260 15.70 1.39 -20.57
CA MET A 260 17.11 1.11 -20.26
C MET A 260 17.27 0.68 -18.79
N MET A 261 16.65 1.40 -17.85
CA MET A 261 16.69 1.05 -16.42
C MET A 261 16.01 -0.29 -16.14
N VAL A 262 14.85 -0.54 -16.75
CA VAL A 262 14.12 -1.81 -16.62
C VAL A 262 14.96 -2.96 -17.19
N GLY A 263 15.61 -2.79 -18.34
CA GLY A 263 16.50 -3.80 -18.91
C GLY A 263 17.72 -4.09 -18.03
N MET A 264 18.31 -3.05 -17.42
CA MET A 264 19.42 -3.22 -16.48
C MET A 264 18.97 -3.95 -15.21
N ALA A 265 17.81 -3.60 -14.66
CA ALA A 265 17.22 -4.29 -13.51
C ALA A 265 16.89 -5.74 -13.85
N GLU A 266 16.30 -6.01 -15.03
CA GLU A 266 16.01 -7.37 -15.50
C GLU A 266 17.30 -8.20 -15.58
N ALA A 267 18.35 -7.67 -16.20
CA ALA A 267 19.64 -8.35 -16.30
C ALA A 267 20.27 -8.61 -14.93
N PHE A 268 20.14 -7.68 -13.99
CA PHE A 268 20.64 -7.87 -12.62
C PHE A 268 19.87 -8.96 -11.88
N VAL A 269 18.54 -8.96 -11.96
CA VAL A 269 17.71 -10.01 -11.36
C VAL A 269 18.05 -11.38 -11.97
N ASP A 270 18.27 -11.44 -13.29
CA ASP A 270 18.68 -12.68 -13.98
C ASP A 270 20.08 -13.16 -13.54
N GLN A 271 21.01 -12.24 -13.23
CA GLN A 271 22.32 -12.59 -12.66
C GLN A 271 22.18 -13.15 -11.23
N VAL A 272 21.41 -12.48 -10.37
CA VAL A 272 21.15 -12.93 -9.00
C VAL A 272 20.47 -14.31 -8.98
N ALA A 273 19.54 -14.56 -9.92
CA ALA A 273 18.90 -15.87 -10.06
C ALA A 273 19.90 -17.01 -10.31
N GLN A 274 21.05 -16.71 -10.94
CA GLN A 274 22.12 -17.66 -11.25
C GLN A 274 23.15 -17.81 -10.13
N ALA A 275 23.13 -16.95 -9.11
CA ALA A 275 24.04 -17.06 -7.97
C ALA A 275 23.80 -18.38 -7.21
N ASN A 276 24.89 -19.05 -6.87
CA ASN A 276 24.89 -20.32 -6.12
C ASN A 276 25.42 -20.15 -4.71
N THR A 277 26.06 -19.01 -4.40
CA THR A 277 26.64 -18.73 -3.09
C THR A 277 26.39 -17.28 -2.66
N SER A 278 26.42 -17.03 -1.35
CA SER A 278 26.31 -15.67 -0.80
C SER A 278 27.47 -14.77 -1.21
N GLU A 279 28.67 -15.32 -1.42
CA GLU A 279 29.83 -14.56 -1.87
C GLU A 279 29.67 -14.08 -3.32
N GLU A 280 29.15 -14.92 -4.22
CA GLU A 280 28.78 -14.51 -5.58
C GLU A 280 27.73 -13.40 -5.55
N LEU A 281 26.71 -13.54 -4.70
CA LEU A 281 25.68 -12.51 -4.49
C LEU A 281 26.27 -11.19 -3.99
N ASP A 282 27.15 -11.23 -2.98
CA ASP A 282 27.82 -10.05 -2.43
C ASP A 282 28.66 -9.34 -3.49
N GLN A 283 29.39 -10.06 -4.33
CA GLN A 283 30.15 -9.48 -5.44
C GLN A 283 29.24 -8.77 -6.45
N MET A 284 28.09 -9.37 -6.78
CA MET A 284 27.08 -8.75 -7.66
C MET A 284 26.51 -7.46 -7.03
N LEU A 285 26.15 -7.50 -5.74
CA LEU A 285 25.59 -6.35 -5.01
C LEU A 285 26.61 -5.21 -4.86
N GLN A 286 27.87 -5.54 -4.56
CA GLN A 286 28.96 -4.56 -4.50
C GLN A 286 29.22 -3.92 -5.85
N GLY A 287 29.18 -4.69 -6.94
CA GLY A 287 29.28 -4.16 -8.30
C GLY A 287 28.17 -3.16 -8.62
N LEU A 288 26.93 -3.47 -8.23
CA LEU A 288 25.78 -2.57 -8.40
C LEU A 288 25.94 -1.28 -7.58
N LEU A 289 26.24 -1.39 -6.28
CA LEU A 289 26.44 -0.24 -5.40
C LEU A 289 27.61 0.63 -5.85
N GLY A 290 28.72 0.02 -6.28
CA GLY A 290 29.87 0.72 -6.83
C GLY A 290 29.54 1.49 -8.11
N GLY A 291 28.71 0.92 -8.99
CA GLY A 291 28.21 1.60 -10.18
C GLY A 291 27.33 2.80 -9.86
N LEU A 292 26.41 2.67 -8.90
CA LEU A 292 25.53 3.76 -8.46
C LEU A 292 26.29 4.90 -7.79
N LEU A 293 27.23 4.59 -6.89
CA LEU A 293 28.05 5.59 -6.21
C LEU A 293 29.08 6.24 -7.15
N GLY A 294 29.65 5.47 -8.08
CA GLY A 294 30.56 5.97 -9.10
C GLY A 294 29.88 6.89 -10.13
N GLY A 295 28.60 6.67 -10.42
CA GLY A 295 27.80 7.52 -11.32
C GLY A 295 27.39 8.88 -10.74
N MET A 296 27.35 9.03 -9.41
CA MET A 296 27.06 10.31 -8.72
C MET A 296 28.32 11.13 -8.36
N GLY A 297 29.52 10.60 -8.60
CA GLY A 297 30.80 11.25 -8.25
C GLY A 297 31.37 12.20 -9.32
N GLY A 298 30.62 12.50 -10.38
CA GLY A 298 31.03 13.50 -11.37
C GLY A 298 31.05 14.92 -10.75
N PRO A 299 32.04 15.78 -11.07
CA PRO A 299 32.04 17.15 -10.58
C PRO A 299 30.74 17.85 -11.02
N PRO A 300 30.14 18.69 -10.15
CA PRO A 300 28.95 19.45 -10.54
C PRO A 300 29.24 20.25 -11.81
N PRO A 301 28.29 20.39 -12.74
CA PRO A 301 28.48 21.19 -13.93
C PRO A 301 28.94 22.58 -13.51
N GLN A 302 30.11 23.00 -13.98
CA GLN A 302 30.55 24.38 -13.84
C GLN A 302 29.52 25.23 -14.58
N MET A 303 28.69 25.95 -13.82
CA MET A 303 27.90 27.02 -14.38
C MET A 303 28.89 28.12 -14.77
N ASP A 304 29.21 28.19 -16.06
CA ASP A 304 29.92 29.33 -16.61
C ASP A 304 29.11 30.59 -16.28
N ALA A 305 29.73 31.51 -15.54
CA ALA A 305 29.14 32.80 -15.26
C ALA A 305 28.91 33.55 -16.58
N PRO A 306 27.77 34.22 -16.77
CA PRO A 306 27.56 35.02 -17.96
C PRO A 306 28.60 36.13 -18.00
N THR A 307 29.37 36.18 -19.09
CA THR A 307 30.28 37.29 -19.41
C THR A 307 29.45 38.58 -19.55
N GLU A 308 29.93 39.63 -18.87
CA GLU A 308 29.38 41.01 -18.88
C GLU A 308 29.19 41.60 -20.29
#